data_AF-X1G211-F1
#
_entry.id   AF-X1G211-F1
#
_cell.length_a   1.000
_cell.length_b   1.000
_cell.length_c   1.000
_cell.angle_alpha   90.00
_cell.angle_beta   90.00
_cell.angle_gamma   90.00
#
_symmetry.space_group_name_H-M   'P 1'
#
loop_
_entity.id
_entity.type
_entity.pdbx_description
1 polymer ?
#
loop_
_entity_poly.entity_id
_entity_poly.type
_entity_poly.pdbx_seq_one_letter_code
_entity_poly.pdbx_strand_id
1 'polypeptide(L)'
;MEMPNTLPQTTIIAALEDKFSLASHKSLANYSFYLGATNDNLDEIRKLDPDQSCGVKIFMGSSTGNMLVDDDRALEGIFAESPVLIATHCEDETIIRTNTSAYRKQHGEDLSPSFHPLIRNEEAC
;
A
#
# COMPACT_ATOMS: atom_id res chain seq x y z
N MET A 1 2.38 0.89 14.45
CA MET A 1 1.62 1.41 13.30
C MET A 1 1.43 0.26 12.34
N GLU A 2 0.20 -0.04 11.94
CA GLU A 2 -0.13 -1.19 11.10
C GLU A 2 -0.58 -0.76 9.70
N MET A 3 -0.28 -1.58 8.70
CA MET A 3 -0.41 -1.27 7.27
C MET A 3 -1.80 -1.64 6.73
N PRO A 4 -2.30 -0.97 5.67
CA PRO A 4 -3.69 -1.14 5.23
C PRO A 4 -3.93 -2.37 4.34
N ASN A 5 -2.89 -3.14 4.00
CA ASN A 5 -2.93 -4.32 3.14
C ASN A 5 -3.44 -5.59 3.84
N THR A 6 -4.48 -5.44 4.66
CA THR A 6 -5.20 -6.55 5.31
C THR A 6 -6.35 -7.07 4.46
N LEU A 7 -7.01 -8.13 4.93
CA LEU A 7 -8.26 -8.63 4.37
C LEU A 7 -9.37 -8.55 5.44
N PRO A 8 -10.33 -7.61 5.34
CA PRO A 8 -10.47 -6.57 4.32
C PRO A 8 -9.39 -5.47 4.39
N GLN A 9 -9.21 -4.75 3.28
CA GLN A 9 -8.27 -3.62 3.17
C GLN A 9 -8.81 -2.40 3.92
N THR A 10 -7.92 -1.58 4.45
CA THR A 10 -8.28 -0.35 5.19
C THR A 10 -8.21 0.86 4.27
N THR A 11 -9.13 0.96 3.31
CA THR A 11 -9.13 2.00 2.26
C THR A 11 -10.29 2.99 2.36
N ILE A 12 -11.13 2.87 3.39
CA ILE A 12 -12.23 3.79 3.71
C ILE A 12 -12.20 4.13 5.20
N ILE A 13 -12.77 5.27 5.59
CA ILE A 13 -12.78 5.73 7.00
C ILE A 13 -13.46 4.73 7.93
N ALA A 14 -14.58 4.12 7.49
CA ALA A 14 -15.28 3.11 8.30
C ALA A 14 -14.38 1.90 8.63
N ALA A 15 -13.57 1.43 7.69
CA ALA A 15 -12.65 0.32 7.92
C ALA A 15 -11.48 0.71 8.85
N LEU A 16 -11.08 1.97 8.83
CA LEU A 16 -10.09 2.52 9.76
C LEU A 16 -10.67 2.56 11.18
N GLU A 17 -11.89 3.08 11.34
CA GLU A 17 -12.62 3.13 12.61
C GLU A 17 -12.85 1.73 13.19
N ASP A 18 -13.24 0.76 12.37
CA ASP A 18 -13.39 -0.64 12.76
C ASP A 18 -12.08 -1.22 13.32
N LYS A 19 -10.92 -0.89 12.73
CA LYS A 19 -9.61 -1.29 13.26
C LYS A 19 -9.32 -0.66 14.62
N PHE A 20 -9.58 0.64 14.79
CA PHE A 20 -9.43 1.32 16.08
C PHE A 20 -10.33 0.71 17.16
N SER A 21 -11.59 0.44 16.83
CA SER A 21 -12.55 -0.22 17.72
C SER A 21 -12.07 -1.60 18.15
N LEU A 22 -11.68 -2.45 17.18
CA LEU A 22 -11.17 -3.79 17.45
C LEU A 22 -9.91 -3.78 18.32
N ALA A 23 -8.97 -2.89 18.01
CA ALA A 23 -7.71 -2.78 18.74
C ALA A 23 -7.89 -2.26 20.16
N SER A 24 -8.90 -1.42 20.42
CA SER A 24 -9.21 -0.93 21.77
C SER A 24 -9.56 -2.04 22.76
N HIS A 25 -10.05 -3.17 22.25
CA HIS A 25 -10.42 -4.33 23.06
C HIS A 25 -9.34 -5.41 23.12
N LYS A 26 -8.42 -5.43 22.15
CA LYS A 26 -7.51 -6.57 21.94
C LYS A 26 -6.03 -6.24 22.00
N SER A 27 -5.65 -5.00 21.71
CA SER A 27 -4.24 -4.62 21.64
C SER A 27 -3.66 -4.46 23.05
N LEU A 28 -2.52 -5.12 23.30
CA LEU A 28 -1.76 -4.99 24.54
C LEU A 28 -0.75 -3.82 24.49
N ALA A 29 -0.58 -3.20 23.33
CA ALA A 29 0.35 -2.09 23.10
C ALA A 29 -0.38 -0.90 22.46
N ASN A 30 0.23 0.29 22.50
CA ASN A 30 -0.27 1.46 21.76
C ASN A 30 -0.28 1.18 20.26
N TYR A 31 -1.29 1.72 19.58
CA TYR A 31 -1.52 1.44 18.16
C TYR A 31 -1.97 2.67 17.40
N SER A 32 -1.73 2.63 16.10
CA SER A 32 -2.31 3.50 15.09
C SER A 32 -2.24 2.77 13.75
N PHE A 33 -3.04 3.22 12.79
CA PHE A 33 -3.30 2.52 11.54
C PHE A 33 -3.15 3.50 10.39
N TYR A 34 -2.53 3.06 9.30
CA TYR A 34 -2.52 3.81 8.05
C TYR A 34 -3.87 3.65 7.33
N LEU A 35 -4.37 4.72 6.71
CA LEU A 35 -5.37 4.61 5.65
C LEU A 35 -4.67 4.26 4.34
N GLY A 36 -5.11 3.21 3.66
CA GLY A 36 -4.58 2.81 2.36
C GLY A 36 -5.12 3.68 1.24
N ALA A 37 -4.24 4.09 0.33
CA ALA A 37 -4.64 4.71 -0.92
C ALA A 37 -4.89 3.66 -2.00
N THR A 38 -5.84 3.95 -2.88
CA THR A 38 -6.10 3.26 -4.15
C THR A 38 -6.26 4.32 -5.25
N ASN A 39 -6.37 3.89 -6.50
CA ASN A 39 -6.64 4.81 -7.61
C ASN A 39 -7.98 5.56 -7.47
N ASP A 40 -8.92 5.05 -6.65
CA ASP A 40 -10.32 5.47 -6.66
C ASP A 40 -10.82 6.08 -5.34
N ASN A 41 -10.00 6.16 -4.29
CA ASN A 41 -10.45 6.52 -2.93
C ASN A 41 -9.99 7.89 -2.41
N LEU A 42 -9.64 8.82 -3.31
CA LEU A 42 -9.21 10.17 -2.94
C LEU A 42 -10.21 10.88 -2.01
N ASP A 43 -11.51 10.67 -2.23
CA ASP A 43 -12.56 11.25 -1.38
C ASP A 43 -12.55 10.72 0.05
N GLU A 44 -12.10 9.49 0.30
CA GLU A 44 -11.92 8.97 1.66
C GLU A 44 -10.69 9.57 2.31
N ILE A 45 -9.61 9.76 1.55
CA ILE A 45 -8.39 10.42 2.03
C ILE A 45 -8.66 11.85 2.45
N ARG A 46 -9.47 12.61 1.68
CA ARG A 46 -9.89 13.98 2.01
C ARG A 46 -10.69 14.09 3.32
N LYS A 47 -11.41 13.03 3.69
CA LYS A 47 -12.23 13.00 4.92
C LYS A 47 -11.42 12.67 6.18
N LEU A 48 -10.17 12.22 6.01
CA LEU A 48 -9.35 11.76 7.13
C LEU A 48 -9.06 12.90 8.10
N ASP A 49 -9.45 12.72 9.36
CA ASP A 49 -9.06 13.62 10.44
C ASP A 49 -7.53 13.49 10.69
N PRO A 50 -6.76 14.61 10.65
CA PRO A 50 -5.32 14.59 10.88
C PRO A 50 -4.85 13.90 12.16
N ASP A 51 -5.69 13.88 13.20
CA ASP A 51 -5.35 13.28 14.50
C ASP A 51 -5.77 11.81 14.63
N GLN A 52 -6.53 11.27 13.65
CA GLN A 52 -7.09 9.92 13.72
C GLN A 52 -6.12 8.84 13.26
N SER A 53 -5.19 9.13 12.35
CA SER A 53 -4.31 8.14 11.71
C SER A 53 -2.84 8.53 11.77
N CYS A 54 -1.95 7.54 11.73
CA CYS A 54 -0.52 7.77 11.56
C CYS A 54 -0.11 8.16 10.13
N GLY A 55 -1.05 8.21 9.18
CA GLY A 55 -0.82 8.70 7.82
C GLY A 55 -1.59 7.93 6.75
N VAL A 56 -1.35 8.30 5.50
CA VAL A 56 -1.80 7.56 4.31
C VAL A 56 -0.67 6.68 3.78
N LYS A 57 -0.97 5.44 3.38
CA LYS A 57 0.01 4.53 2.78
C LYS A 57 -0.33 4.26 1.30
N ILE A 58 0.65 4.52 0.43
CA ILE A 58 0.61 4.25 -1.02
C ILE A 58 1.55 3.09 -1.36
N PHE A 59 1.15 2.22 -2.29
CA PHE A 59 2.02 1.21 -2.90
C PHE A 59 2.15 1.50 -4.41
N MET A 60 3.33 1.96 -4.85
CA MET A 60 3.61 2.31 -6.26
C MET A 60 4.18 1.12 -7.05
N GLY A 61 4.69 0.12 -6.33
CA GLY A 61 4.95 -1.24 -6.82
C GLY A 61 4.41 -2.23 -5.80
N SER A 62 3.72 -3.28 -6.22
CA SER A 62 2.98 -4.16 -5.29
C SER A 62 3.22 -5.63 -5.53
N SER A 63 3.22 -6.43 -4.47
CA SER A 63 3.17 -7.90 -4.57
C SER A 63 1.74 -8.45 -4.44
N THR A 64 0.77 -7.61 -4.06
CA THR A 64 -0.58 -8.06 -3.67
C THR A 64 -1.68 -7.08 -4.10
N GLY A 65 -2.53 -7.51 -5.04
CA GLY A 65 -3.90 -7.04 -5.24
C GLY A 65 -4.12 -5.54 -5.53
N ASN A 66 -5.40 -5.14 -5.43
CA ASN A 66 -6.01 -3.86 -5.84
C ASN A 66 -5.53 -2.59 -5.09
N MET A 67 -4.35 -2.60 -4.46
CA MET A 67 -3.76 -1.41 -3.80
C MET A 67 -2.51 -0.89 -4.49
N LEU A 68 -2.17 -1.43 -5.66
CA LEU A 68 -1.26 -0.74 -6.56
C LEU A 68 -1.90 0.59 -6.97
N VAL A 69 -1.17 1.69 -6.77
CA VAL A 69 -1.54 3.02 -7.26
C VAL A 69 -0.58 3.36 -8.40
N ASP A 70 -1.06 3.19 -9.62
CA ASP A 70 -0.30 3.35 -10.87
C ASP A 70 -0.89 4.42 -11.80
N ASP A 71 -1.97 5.10 -11.39
CA ASP A 71 -2.50 6.27 -12.09
C ASP A 71 -1.83 7.55 -11.58
N ASP A 72 -1.10 8.23 -12.47
CA ASP A 72 -0.44 9.52 -12.19
C ASP A 72 -1.41 10.56 -11.63
N ARG A 73 -2.67 10.60 -12.10
CA ARG A 73 -3.68 11.55 -11.60
C ARG A 73 -4.10 11.22 -10.18
N ALA A 74 -4.22 9.93 -9.85
CA ALA A 74 -4.51 9.52 -8.49
C ALA A 74 -3.36 9.90 -7.56
N LEU A 75 -2.11 9.62 -7.98
CA LEU A 75 -0.92 10.03 -7.23
C LEU A 75 -0.88 11.54 -7.00
N GLU A 76 -1.02 12.34 -8.07
CA GLU A 76 -1.07 13.80 -7.99
C GLU A 76 -2.13 14.29 -7.00
N GLY A 77 -3.35 13.76 -7.09
CA GLY A 77 -4.44 14.09 -6.17
C GLY A 77 -4.13 13.71 -4.72
N ILE A 78 -3.62 12.50 -4.49
CA ILE A 78 -3.27 12.04 -3.13
C ILE A 78 -2.17 12.93 -2.53
N PHE A 79 -1.10 13.20 -3.27
CA PHE A 79 0.00 14.05 -2.81
C PHE A 79 -0.41 15.51 -2.59
N ALA A 80 -1.32 16.03 -3.41
CA ALA A 80 -1.79 17.41 -3.30
C ALA A 80 -2.81 17.60 -2.15
N GLU A 81 -3.61 16.57 -1.85
CA GLU A 81 -4.83 16.74 -1.04
C GLU A 81 -4.85 15.92 0.24
N SER A 82 -3.85 15.05 0.49
CA SER A 82 -3.79 14.33 1.76
C SER A 82 -3.59 15.30 2.93
N PRO A 83 -4.44 15.23 3.97
CA PRO A 83 -4.33 16.11 5.13
C PRO A 83 -3.24 15.66 6.12
N VAL A 84 -2.59 14.53 5.86
CA VAL A 84 -1.62 13.87 6.74
C VAL A 84 -0.36 13.46 6.00
N LEU A 85 0.64 12.98 6.75
CA LEU A 85 1.85 12.40 6.16
C LEU A 85 1.52 11.21 5.24
N ILE A 86 2.18 11.20 4.09
CA ILE A 86 2.12 10.10 3.12
C ILE A 86 3.36 9.24 3.30
N ALA A 87 3.16 7.94 3.49
CA ALA A 87 4.20 6.92 3.41
C ALA A 87 4.06 6.17 2.10
N THR A 88 5.16 6.00 1.36
CA THR A 88 5.16 5.31 0.07
C THR A 88 5.99 4.03 0.13
N HIS A 89 5.53 3.02 -0.59
CA HIS A 89 6.38 1.93 -1.05
C HIS A 89 6.72 2.22 -2.51
N CYS A 90 7.97 2.63 -2.75
CA CYS A 90 8.45 3.11 -4.04
C CYS A 90 9.21 1.99 -4.75
N GLU A 91 8.56 1.28 -5.65
CA GLU A 91 9.25 0.44 -6.62
C GLU A 91 8.57 0.60 -7.98
N ASP A 92 9.32 0.45 -9.07
CA ASP A 92 8.80 0.48 -10.44
C ASP A 92 8.15 -0.87 -10.80
N GLU A 93 6.82 -0.88 -10.88
CA GLU A 93 6.02 -2.05 -11.22
C GLU A 93 6.34 -2.60 -12.63
N THR A 94 6.75 -1.75 -13.58
CA THR A 94 7.11 -2.17 -14.94
C THR A 94 8.39 -2.99 -14.94
N ILE A 95 9.40 -2.55 -14.18
CA ILE A 95 10.66 -3.30 -14.03
C ILE A 95 10.39 -4.63 -13.31
N ILE A 96 9.62 -4.60 -12.23
CA ILE A 96 9.24 -5.80 -11.47
C ILE A 96 8.52 -6.82 -12.36
N ARG A 97 7.54 -6.38 -13.17
CA ARG A 97 6.81 -7.26 -14.11
C ARG A 97 7.73 -7.82 -15.19
N THR A 98 8.62 -6.99 -15.72
CA THR A 98 9.61 -7.38 -16.74
C THR A 98 10.53 -8.46 -16.20
N ASN A 99 11.13 -8.23 -15.03
CA ASN A 99 12.01 -9.18 -14.37
C ASN A 99 11.28 -10.48 -14.00
N THR A 100 10.07 -10.37 -13.42
CA THR A 100 9.24 -11.54 -13.09
C THR A 100 8.96 -12.40 -14.32
N SER A 101 8.60 -11.78 -15.45
CA SER A 101 8.36 -12.49 -16.72
C SER A 101 9.62 -13.18 -17.24
N ALA A 102 10.78 -12.50 -17.16
CA ALA A 102 12.05 -13.06 -17.59
C ALA A 102 12.44 -14.30 -16.75
N TYR A 103 12.38 -14.20 -15.42
CA TYR A 103 12.71 -15.32 -14.55
C TYR A 103 11.71 -16.47 -14.67
N ARG A 104 10.41 -16.20 -14.84
CA ARG A 104 9.40 -17.26 -15.09
C ARG A 104 9.68 -18.03 -16.38
N LYS A 105 10.06 -17.34 -17.46
CA LYS A 105 10.43 -17.99 -18.72
C LYS A 105 11.65 -18.92 -18.57
N GLN A 106 12.59 -18.57 -17.69
CA GLN A 106 13.83 -19.33 -17.48
C GLN A 106 13.67 -20.48 -16.47
N HIS A 107 12.86 -20.29 -15.42
CA HIS A 107 12.81 -21.17 -14.26
C HIS A 107 11.43 -21.81 -14.00
N GLY A 108 10.42 -21.47 -14.79
CA GLY A 108 9.04 -21.92 -14.62
C GLY A 108 8.19 -20.94 -13.79
N GLU A 109 6.88 -21.21 -13.73
CA GLU A 109 5.91 -20.32 -13.06
C GLU A 109 6.09 -20.23 -11.54
N ASP A 110 6.55 -21.32 -10.92
CA ASP A 110 6.75 -21.43 -9.47
C ASP A 110 8.16 -20.97 -9.07
N LEU A 111 8.35 -19.65 -9.07
CA LEU A 111 9.62 -19.04 -8.68
C LEU A 111 9.84 -19.12 -7.17
N SER A 112 11.01 -19.64 -6.78
CA SER A 112 11.48 -19.60 -5.39
C SER A 112 11.53 -18.15 -4.85
N PRO A 113 11.20 -17.92 -3.56
CA PRO A 113 11.39 -16.62 -2.92
C PRO A 113 12.83 -16.06 -3.01
N SER A 114 13.83 -16.90 -3.27
CA SER A 114 15.22 -16.48 -3.52
C SER A 114 15.38 -15.57 -4.73
N PHE A 115 14.42 -15.54 -5.67
CA PHE A 115 14.42 -14.61 -6.81
C PHE A 115 13.89 -13.22 -6.46
N HIS A 116 13.30 -13.01 -5.28
CA HIS A 116 12.74 -11.72 -4.87
C HIS A 116 13.73 -10.54 -5.02
N PRO A 117 14.98 -10.59 -4.50
CA PRO A 117 15.94 -9.48 -4.68
C PRO A 117 16.47 -9.33 -6.11
N LEU A 118 16.27 -10.33 -6.97
CA LEU A 118 16.64 -10.26 -8.38
C LEU A 118 15.52 -9.66 -9.24
N ILE A 119 14.27 -9.90 -8.83
CA ILE A 119 13.08 -9.34 -9.48
C ILE A 119 12.89 -7.87 -9.08
N ARG A 120 13.06 -7.58 -7.79
CA ARG A 120 12.97 -6.26 -7.17
C ARG A 120 14.39 -5.76 -6.88
N ASN A 121 15.15 -5.59 -7.96
CA ASN A 121 16.55 -5.18 -7.94
C ASN A 121 16.67 -3.65 -7.73
N GLU A 122 17.91 -3.14 -7.63
CA GLU A 122 18.19 -1.71 -7.47
C GLU A 122 17.56 -0.83 -8.55
N GLU A 123 17.47 -1.29 -9.79
CA GLU A 123 16.83 -0.54 -10.88
C GLU A 123 15.32 -0.34 -10.65
N ALA A 124 14.68 -1.22 -9.89
CA ALA A 124 13.29 -1.10 -9.53
C ALA A 124 13.04 -0.16 -8.34
N CYS A 125 14.07 0.36 -7.65
CA CYS A 125 13.95 1.13 -6.40
C CYS A 125 14.20 2.64 -6.56
#